data_AF-A0A933GM02-F1
#
_entry.id   AF-A0A933GM02-F1
#
_cell.length_a   1.000
_cell.length_b   1.000
_cell.length_c   1.000
_cell.angle_alpha   90.00
_cell.angle_beta   90.00
_cell.angle_gamma   90.00
#
_symmetry.space_group_name_H-M   'P 1'
#
loop_
_entity.id
_entity.type
_entity.pdbx_description
1 polymer ?
#
loop_
_entity_poly.entity_id
_entity_poly.type
_entity_poly.pdbx_seq_one_letter_code
_entity_poly.pdbx_strand_id
1 'polypeptide(L)'
;MKEHPKMTKSISALVARTQLGQILERVKKNQERFMINKNGEATAVILSVEDYLRNIVKQPKELTKLQEQAKKTGIDKLTIEEIDDEIKAFRESR
;
A
#
# COMPACT_ATOMS: atom_id res chain seq x y z
N MET A 1 10.09 15.01 -3.51
CA MET A 1 9.24 14.48 -4.60
C MET A 1 7.82 14.92 -4.34
N LYS A 2 7.21 15.72 -5.22
CA LYS A 2 5.79 16.08 -5.10
C LYS A 2 4.97 14.86 -5.53
N GLU A 3 4.20 14.28 -4.63
CA GLU A 3 3.27 13.21 -4.98
C GLU A 3 2.20 13.78 -5.91
N HIS A 4 2.20 13.35 -7.17
CA HIS A 4 1.06 13.62 -8.05
C HIS A 4 -0.14 12.86 -7.50
N PRO A 5 -1.32 13.49 -7.33
CA PRO A 5 -2.50 12.79 -6.86
C PRO A 5 -2.78 11.61 -7.79
N LYS A 6 -2.71 10.39 -7.24
CA LYS A 6 -3.00 9.16 -8.00
C LYS A 6 -4.43 9.26 -8.54
N MET A 7 -4.55 9.51 -9.84
CA MET A 7 -5.84 9.67 -10.50
C MET A 7 -6.62 8.36 -10.42
N THR A 8 -7.79 8.41 -9.79
CA THR A 8 -8.70 7.27 -9.73
C THR A 8 -9.57 7.26 -10.97
N LYS A 9 -9.47 6.19 -11.77
CA LYS A 9 -10.23 6.03 -13.01
C LYS A 9 -11.58 5.42 -12.70
N SER A 10 -12.64 5.90 -13.34
CA SER A 10 -13.97 5.34 -13.17
C SER A 10 -14.28 4.37 -14.31
N ILE A 11 -14.77 3.18 -13.99
CA ILE A 11 -15.14 2.14 -14.94
C ILE A 11 -16.49 1.52 -14.56
N SER A 12 -17.19 0.90 -15.51
CA SER A 12 -18.42 0.17 -15.21
C SER A 12 -18.11 -1.22 -14.64
N ALA A 13 -19.08 -1.80 -13.91
CA ALA A 13 -19.01 -3.18 -13.44
C ALA A 13 -18.81 -4.19 -14.60
N LEU A 14 -19.33 -3.89 -15.79
CA LEU A 14 -19.13 -4.73 -16.98
C LEU A 14 -17.65 -4.75 -17.40
N VAL A 15 -17.01 -3.58 -17.49
CA VAL A 15 -15.58 -3.47 -17.82
C VAL A 15 -14.73 -4.14 -16.75
N ALA A 16 -15.06 -3.94 -15.48
CA ALA A 16 -14.36 -4.60 -14.38
C ALA A 16 -14.40 -6.12 -14.49
N ARG A 17 -15.56 -6.70 -14.85
CA ARG A 17 -15.74 -8.14 -15.02
C ARG A 17 -14.96 -8.69 -16.21
N THR A 18 -15.00 -8.02 -17.36
CA THR A 18 -14.41 -8.53 -18.61
C THR A 18 -12.90 -8.29 -18.70
N GLN A 19 -12.37 -7.31 -17.96
CA GLN A 19 -10.95 -6.92 -18.04
C GLN A 19 -10.20 -7.04 -16.70
N LEU A 20 -10.72 -7.84 -15.75
CA LEU A 20 -10.17 -7.92 -14.39
C LEU A 20 -8.66 -8.19 -14.36
N GLY A 21 -8.17 -9.14 -15.15
CA GLY A 21 -6.74 -9.46 -15.20
C GLY A 21 -5.86 -8.28 -15.62
N GLN A 22 -6.27 -7.54 -16.65
CA GLN A 22 -5.54 -6.34 -17.10
C GLN A 22 -5.61 -5.21 -16.06
N ILE A 23 -6.76 -5.05 -15.40
CA ILE A 23 -6.92 -4.09 -14.30
C ILE A 23 -5.96 -4.41 -13.16
N LEU A 24 -5.87 -5.69 -12.74
CA LEU A 24 -4.96 -6.11 -11.67
C LEU A 24 -3.49 -5.89 -12.04
N GLU A 25 -3.09 -6.17 -13.28
CA GLU A 25 -1.73 -5.88 -13.75
C GLU A 25 -1.40 -4.38 -13.69
N ARG A 26 -2.35 -3.50 -14.05
CA ARG A 26 -2.17 -2.05 -13.98
C ARG A 26 -2.14 -1.54 -12.54
N VAL A 27 -2.97 -2.09 -11.67
CA VAL A 27 -2.97 -1.79 -10.23
C VAL A 27 -1.62 -2.17 -9.62
N LYS A 28 -1.06 -3.32 -10.01
CA LYS A 28 0.24 -3.80 -9.52
C LYS A 28 1.41 -2.97 -10.07
N LYS A 29 1.46 -2.73 -11.39
CA LYS A 29 2.62 -2.12 -12.07
C LYS A 29 2.61 -0.60 -12.03
N ASN A 30 1.45 0.01 -12.22
CA ASN A 30 1.32 1.46 -12.41
C ASN A 30 0.73 2.17 -11.19
N GLN A 31 0.44 1.42 -10.11
CA GLN A 31 -0.27 1.91 -8.92
C GLN A 31 -1.56 2.67 -9.27
N GLU A 32 -2.24 2.25 -10.35
CA GLU A 32 -3.51 2.82 -10.76
C GLU A 32 -4.63 2.42 -9.79
N ARG A 33 -5.63 3.30 -9.63
CA ARG A 33 -6.85 3.04 -8.87
C ARG A 33 -8.04 3.04 -9.81
N PHE A 34 -8.97 2.10 -9.60
CA PHE A 34 -10.19 1.99 -10.38
C PHE A 34 -11.41 2.03 -9.48
N MET A 35 -12.26 3.03 -9.65
CA MET A 35 -13.60 3.09 -9.07
C MET A 35 -14.58 2.40 -10.00
N ILE A 36 -15.31 1.43 -9.48
CA ILE A 36 -16.28 0.63 -10.21
C ILE A 36 -17.68 1.19 -9.94
N ASN A 37 -18.36 1.60 -11.00
CA ASN A 37 -19.75 2.01 -10.94
C ASN A 37 -20.68 0.89 -11.40
N LYS A 38 -21.77 0.68 -10.67
CA LYS A 38 -22.87 -0.21 -11.04
C LYS A 38 -24.16 0.58 -10.98
N ASN A 39 -24.95 0.54 -12.06
CA ASN A 39 -26.23 1.26 -12.16
C ASN A 39 -26.15 2.77 -11.82
N GLY A 40 -25.04 3.42 -12.18
CA GLY A 40 -24.80 4.85 -11.91
C GLY A 40 -24.19 5.16 -10.55
N GLU A 41 -24.01 4.17 -9.68
CA GLU A 41 -23.49 4.37 -8.32
C GLU A 41 -22.08 3.80 -8.15
N ALA A 42 -21.20 4.55 -7.48
CA ALA A 42 -19.88 4.06 -7.09
C ALA A 42 -20.04 2.92 -6.08
N THR A 43 -19.70 1.70 -6.50
CA THR A 43 -20.00 0.47 -5.75
C THR A 43 -18.76 -0.13 -5.11
N ALA A 44 -17.60 -0.02 -5.77
CA ALA A 44 -16.35 -0.61 -5.29
C ALA A 44 -15.13 0.17 -5.79
N VAL A 45 -13.97 -0.05 -5.17
CA VAL A 45 -12.68 0.46 -5.64
C VAL A 45 -11.69 -0.69 -5.68
N ILE A 46 -10.88 -0.76 -6.74
CA ILE A 46 -9.71 -1.63 -6.85
C ILE A 46 -8.46 -0.74 -6.76
N LEU A 47 -7.58 -1.08 -5.83
CA LEU A 47 -6.26 -0.47 -5.64
C LEU A 47 -5.27 -1.51 -5.12
N SER A 48 -3.98 -1.20 -5.12
CA SER A 48 -2.96 -2.14 -4.67
C SER A 48 -2.97 -2.25 -3.14
N VAL A 49 -2.51 -3.38 -2.61
CA VAL A 49 -2.39 -3.58 -1.15
C VAL A 49 -1.48 -2.53 -0.53
N GLU A 50 -0.35 -2.21 -1.17
CA GLU A 50 0.55 -1.16 -0.71
C GLU A 50 -0.19 0.19 -0.60
N ASP A 51 -0.98 0.53 -1.62
CA ASP A 51 -1.69 1.79 -1.65
C ASP A 51 -2.81 1.85 -0.60
N TYR A 52 -3.43 0.72 -0.31
CA TYR A 52 -4.40 0.57 0.77
C TYR A 52 -3.75 0.81 2.13
N LEU A 53 -2.63 0.13 2.39
CA LEU A 53 -1.90 0.24 3.66
C LEU A 53 -1.31 1.63 3.88
N ARG A 54 -0.81 2.29 2.83
CA ARG A 54 -0.19 3.62 2.92
C ARG A 54 -1.22 4.74 3.08
N ASN A 55 -2.33 4.68 2.33
CA ASN A 55 -3.22 5.83 2.17
C ASN A 55 -4.59 5.68 2.83
N ILE A 56 -5.05 4.44 3.08
CA ILE A 56 -6.41 4.20 3.57
C ILE A 56 -6.40 3.70 5.02
N VAL A 57 -5.49 2.79 5.35
CA VAL A 57 -5.38 2.26 6.71
C VAL A 57 -4.89 3.37 7.63
N LYS A 58 -5.72 3.74 8.62
CA LYS A 58 -5.31 4.63 9.70
C LYS A 58 -4.32 3.88 10.57
N GLN A 59 -3.08 4.34 10.60
CA GLN A 59 -2.10 3.82 11.55
C GLN A 59 -2.56 4.16 12.98
N PRO A 60 -2.46 3.22 13.93
CA PRO A 60 -2.64 3.50 15.35
C PRO A 60 -1.75 4.67 15.77
N LYS A 61 -2.31 5.60 16.55
CA LYS A 61 -1.63 6.86 16.91
C LYS A 61 -0.33 6.58 17.65
N GLU A 62 -0.28 5.50 18.40
CA GLU A 62 0.87 5.02 19.16
C GLU A 62 2.02 4.63 18.24
N LEU A 63 1.72 3.89 17.16
CA LEU A 63 2.71 3.48 16.16
C LEU A 63 3.23 4.69 15.37
N THR A 64 2.37 5.64 15.03
CA THR A 64 2.81 6.88 14.37
C THR A 64 3.77 7.68 15.26
N LYS A 65 3.46 7.83 16.56
CA LYS A 65 4.36 8.50 17.51
C LYS A 65 5.69 7.78 17.69
N LEU A 66 5.66 6.45 17.79
CA LEU A 66 6.88 5.61 17.84
C LEU A 66 7.75 5.83 16.60
N GLN A 67 7.15 5.80 15.41
CA GLN A 67 7.87 6.03 14.16
C GLN A 67 8.45 7.45 14.08
N GLU A 68 7.71 8.46 14.52
CA GLU A 68 8.21 9.85 14.59
C GLU A 68 9.38 9.98 15.55
N GLN A 69 9.32 9.32 16.71
CA GLN A 69 10.41 9.31 17.67
C GLN A 69 11.64 8.59 17.10
N ALA A 70 11.46 7.42 16.47
CA ALA A 70 12.53 6.68 15.81
C ALA A 70 13.23 7.53 14.74
N LYS A 71 12.46 8.27 13.93
CA LYS A 71 13.01 9.21 12.92
C LYS A 71 13.81 10.34 13.57
N LYS A 72 13.33 10.91 14.68
CA LYS A 72 14.04 11.97 15.41
C LYS A 72 15.37 11.49 16.00
N THR A 73 15.42 10.24 16.46
CA THR A 73 16.61 9.64 17.07
C THR A 73 17.49 8.90 16.06
N GLY A 74 17.10 8.86 14.78
CA GLY A 74 17.88 8.22 13.70
C GLY A 74 17.88 6.69 13.72
N ILE A 75 16.95 6.07 14.45
CA ILE A 75 16.82 4.60 14.57
C ILE A 75 15.62 4.07 13.75
N ASP A 76 15.10 4.86 12.82
CA ASP A 76 14.00 4.46 11.94
C ASP A 76 14.43 3.51 10.80
N LYS A 77 15.72 3.16 10.75
CA LYS A 77 16.33 2.32 9.71
C LYS A 77 17.33 1.36 10.33
N LEU A 78 17.46 0.22 9.67
CA LEU A 78 18.50 -0.78 9.90
C LEU A 78 19.21 -1.01 8.56
N THR A 79 20.52 -1.27 8.60
CA THR A 79 21.24 -1.75 7.42
C THR A 79 20.87 -3.21 7.13
N ILE A 80 21.21 -3.68 5.94
CA ILE A 80 20.94 -5.07 5.56
C ILE A 80 21.70 -6.03 6.47
N GLU A 81 22.93 -5.68 6.83
CA GLU A 81 23.78 -6.45 7.74
C GLU A 81 23.14 -6.56 9.13
N GLU A 82 22.63 -5.45 9.68
CA GLU A 82 21.93 -5.44 10.98
C GLU A 82 20.64 -6.28 10.96
N ILE A 83 19.92 -6.29 9.83
CA ILE A 83 18.73 -7.14 9.65
C ILE A 83 19.14 -8.62 9.64
N ASP A 84 20.18 -8.97 8.89
CA ASP A 84 20.65 -10.35 8.78
C ASP A 84 21.15 -10.88 10.13
N ASP A 85 21.87 -10.04 10.89
CA ASP A 85 22.35 -10.37 12.23
C ASP A 85 21.19 -10.63 13.20
N GLU A 86 20.15 -9.78 13.19
CA GLU A 86 18.95 -9.96 14.03
C GLU A 86 18.19 -11.25 13.66
N ILE A 87 18.02 -11.53 12.37
CA ILE A 87 17.38 -12.76 11.88
C ILE A 87 18.18 -13.99 12.32
N LYS A 88 19.52 -13.93 12.22
CA LYS A 88 20.40 -15.01 12.64
C LYS A 88 20.32 -15.26 14.15
N ALA A 89 20.41 -14.20 14.95
CA ALA A 89 20.31 -14.30 16.41
C ALA A 89 18.99 -14.93 16.85
N PHE A 90 17.87 -14.53 16.24
CA PHE A 90 16.56 -15.14 16.53
C PHE A 90 16.52 -16.63 16.18
N ARG A 91 17.09 -17.03 15.04
CA ARG A 91 17.15 -18.44 14.61
C ARG A 91 18.02 -19.31 15.51
N GLU A 92 19.11 -18.76 16.04
CA GLU A 92 20.01 -19.47 16.97
C GLU A 92 19.39 -19.61 18.38
N SER A 93 18.47 -18.71 18.74
CA SER A 93 17.75 -18.76 20.03
C SER A 93 16.58 -19.75 20.09
N ARG A 94 16.27 -20.43 18.98
CA ARG A 94 15.12 -21.35 18.83
C ARG A 94 15.59 -22.80 18.68
#